data_AF-A0A180FRA9-F1
#
_entry.id   AF-A0A180FRA9-F1
#
_cell.length_a   1.000
_cell.length_b   1.000
_cell.length_c   1.000
_cell.angle_alpha   90.00
_cell.angle_beta   90.00
_cell.angle_gamma   90.00
#
_symmetry.space_group_name_H-M   'P 1'
#
loop_
_entity.id
_entity.type
_entity.pdbx_description
1 polymer ?
#
loop_
_entity_poly.entity_id
_entity_poly.type
_entity_poly.pdbx_seq_one_letter_code
_entity_poly.pdbx_strand_id
1 'polypeptide(L)' 'MSGLQERMIDIIPTQTNHIRTLKKPPVPIINGKAHEEPFDRLLIAQAIADRHILISSDAKFSFYKKYGLQLLVNEK' A
#
# COMPACT_ATOMS: atom_id res chain seq x y z
N MET A 1 7.94 23.34 15.23
CA MET A 1 7.85 22.11 14.40
C MET A 1 6.38 21.80 14.20
N SER A 2 5.97 21.14 13.12
CA SER A 2 4.57 20.73 13.00
C SER A 2 4.28 19.62 14.03
N GLY A 3 3.03 19.49 14.51
CA GLY A 3 2.67 18.40 15.43
C GLY A 3 2.87 16.99 14.84
N LEU A 4 3.03 16.88 13.51
CA LEU A 4 3.40 15.65 12.81
C LEU A 4 4.89 15.35 12.96
N GLN A 5 5.75 16.37 12.83
CA GLN A 5 7.21 16.21 12.99
C GLN A 5 7.59 15.82 14.42
N GLU A 6 6.88 16.34 15.43
CA GLU A 6 7.04 15.92 16.84
C GLU A 6 6.73 14.44 17.05
N ARG A 7 5.86 13.87 16.19
CA ARG A 7 5.47 12.46 16.18
C ARG A 7 6.27 11.62 15.19
N MET A 8 7.28 12.21 14.54
CA MET A 8 8.09 11.57 13.50
C MET A 8 7.24 11.06 12.33
N ILE A 9 6.20 11.81 11.95
CA ILE A 9 5.31 11.50 10.83
C ILE A 9 5.68 12.36 9.64
N ASP A 10 6.11 11.72 8.56
CA ASP A 10 6.33 12.34 7.25
C ASP A 10 5.14 12.07 6.32
N ILE A 11 4.70 13.11 5.61
CA ILE A 11 3.68 12.97 4.55
C ILE A 11 4.39 12.74 3.22
N ILE A 12 4.15 11.57 2.62
CA ILE A 12 4.74 11.22 1.33
C ILE A 12 3.79 11.62 0.18
N PRO A 13 4.20 12.52 -0.73
CA PRO A 13 3.37 12.88 -1.88
C PRO A 13 3.32 11.75 -2.91
N THR A 14 2.24 11.67 -3.67
CA THR A 14 2.16 10.76 -4.82
C THR A 14 3.08 11.24 -5.95
N GLN A 15 3.85 10.32 -6.50
CA GLN A 15 4.84 10.55 -7.54
C GLN A 15 4.61 9.63 -8.76
N THR A 16 5.23 9.95 -9.89
CA THR A 16 5.05 9.21 -11.14
C THR A 16 5.48 7.74 -11.04
N ASN A 17 6.49 7.41 -10.24
CA ASN A 17 6.92 6.03 -9.97
C ASN A 17 5.82 5.21 -9.28
N HIS A 18 5.02 5.82 -8.40
CA HIS A 18 3.87 5.18 -7.74
C HIS A 18 2.82 4.78 -8.78
N ILE A 19 2.50 5.69 -9.71
CA ILE A 19 1.55 5.41 -10.80
C ILE A 19 2.09 4.33 -11.77
N ARG A 20 3.40 4.36 -12.08
CA ARG A 20 4.03 3.30 -12.88
C ARG A 20 3.96 1.94 -12.19
N THR A 21 4.11 1.91 -10.87
CA THR A 21 4.04 0.69 -10.06
C THR A 21 2.60 0.18 -9.97
N LEU A 22 1.62 1.07 -9.84
CA LEU A 22 0.19 0.74 -9.82
C LEU A 22 -0.30 -0.02 -11.05
N LYS A 23 0.31 0.23 -12.22
CA LYS A 23 -0.02 -0.46 -13.48
C LYS A 23 0.45 -1.92 -13.53
N LYS A 24 1.37 -2.33 -12.65
CA LYS A 24 1.98 -3.66 -12.70
C LYS A 24 1.10 -4.76 -12.07
N PRO A 25 0.59 -4.63 -10.83
CA PRO A 25 -0.25 -5.66 -10.26
C PRO A 25 -1.64 -5.66 -10.93
N PRO A 26 -2.16 -6.83 -11.33
CA PRO A 26 -3.55 -6.94 -11.78
C PRO A 26 -4.49 -6.63 -10.62
N VAL A 27 -5.76 -6.35 -10.92
CA VAL A 27 -6.82 -6.25 -9.92
C VAL A 27 -7.12 -7.67 -9.40
N PRO A 28 -6.78 -8.00 -8.14
CA PRO A 28 -7.04 -9.34 -7.64
C PRO A 28 -8.53 -9.54 -7.39
N ILE A 29 -9.01 -10.75 -7.69
CA ILE A 29 -10.33 -11.22 -7.27
C ILE A 29 -10.18 -11.86 -5.88
N ILE A 30 -10.81 -11.26 -4.88
CA ILE A 30 -10.79 -11.69 -3.48
C ILE A 30 -12.23 -12.03 -3.10
N ASN A 31 -12.47 -13.27 -2.68
CA ASN A 31 -13.81 -13.76 -2.32
C ASN A 31 -14.88 -13.49 -3.40
N GLY A 32 -14.53 -13.65 -4.68
CA GLY A 32 -15.43 -13.42 -5.81
C GLY A 32 -15.64 -11.95 -6.19
N LYS A 33 -14.94 -11.00 -5.57
CA LYS A 33 -15.02 -9.56 -5.88
C LYS A 33 -13.66 -8.99 -6.25
N ALA A 34 -13.64 -8.12 -7.26
CA ALA A 34 -12.45 -7.38 -7.64
C ALA A 34 -12.09 -6.34 -6.57
N HIS A 35 -10.82 -6.27 -6.18
CA HIS A 35 -10.32 -5.25 -5.24
C HIS A 35 -9.97 -3.97 -6.00
N GLU A 36 -10.99 -3.15 -6.26
CA GLU A 36 -10.92 -1.97 -7.13
C GLU A 36 -10.77 -0.65 -6.37
N GLU A 37 -10.72 -0.68 -5.04
CA GLU A 37 -10.61 0.49 -4.18
C GLU A 37 -9.36 1.33 -4.53
N PRO A 38 -9.53 2.54 -5.13
CA PRO A 38 -8.43 3.24 -5.77
C PRO A 38 -7.37 3.73 -4.78
N PHE A 39 -7.78 4.12 -3.58
CA PHE A 39 -6.88 4.58 -2.52
C PHE A 39 -6.03 3.43 -1.98
N ASP A 40 -6.61 2.27 -1.72
CA ASP A 40 -5.88 1.09 -1.25
C ASP A 40 -4.85 0.63 -2.30
N ARG A 41 -5.27 0.60 -3.57
CA ARG A 41 -4.38 0.25 -4.66
C ARG A 41 -3.23 1.24 -4.81
N LEU A 42 -3.49 2.54 -4.69
CA LEU A 42 -2.45 3.56 -4.73
C LEU A 42 -1.51 3.42 -3.53
N LEU A 43 -2.02 3.25 -2.31
CA LEU A 43 -1.24 3.05 -1.10
C LEU A 43 -0.29 1.85 -1.22
N ILE A 44 -0.80 0.72 -1.72
CA ILE A 44 0.00 -0.48 -1.98
C ILE A 44 1.08 -0.19 -3.03
N ALA A 45 0.72 0.53 -4.10
CA ALA A 45 1.68 0.90 -5.14
C ALA A 45 2.79 1.83 -4.64
N GLN A 46 2.47 2.78 -3.74
CA GLN A 46 3.46 3.62 -3.06
C GLN A 46 4.40 2.76 -2.21
N ALA A 47 3.84 1.88 -1.37
CA ALA A 47 4.64 1.00 -0.51
C ALA A 47 5.60 0.09 -1.31
N ILE A 48 5.13 -0.47 -2.43
CA ILE A 48 5.98 -1.29 -3.31
C ILE A 48 7.06 -0.44 -3.99
N ALA A 49 6.70 0.73 -4.53
CA ALA A 49 7.61 1.58 -5.28
C ALA A 49 8.77 2.10 -4.42
N ASP A 50 8.47 2.51 -3.20
CA ASP A 50 9.42 3.12 -2.28
C ASP A 50 10.00 2.11 -1.27
N ARG A 51 9.60 0.83 -1.38
CA ARG A 51 10.01 -0.28 -0.51
C ARG A 51 9.71 -0.02 0.96
N HIS A 52 8.56 0.58 1.24
CA HIS A 52 8.06 0.72 2.60
C HIS A 52 7.40 -0.56 3.08
N ILE A 53 7.57 -0.85 4.37
CA ILE A 53 6.76 -1.86 5.07
C ILE A 53 5.39 -1.24 5.34
N LEU A 54 4.35 -1.83 4.77
CA LEU A 54 2.98 -1.49 5.10
C LEU A 54 2.57 -2.24 6.36
N ILE A 55 2.07 -1.52 7.37
CA ILE A 55 1.49 -2.11 8.58
C ILE A 55 -0.03 -2.01 8.46
N SER A 56 -0.74 -3.13 8.45
CA SER A 56 -2.20 -3.14 8.33
C SER A 56 -2.81 -4.43 8.88
N SER A 57 -4.05 -4.35 9.37
CA SER A 57 -4.88 -5.53 9.71
C SER A 57 -5.78 -5.98 8.55
N ASP A 58 -5.73 -5.31 7.39
CA ASP A 58 -6.55 -5.67 6.24
C ASP A 58 -6.03 -6.95 5.56
N ALA A 59 -6.83 -8.02 5.63
CA ALA A 59 -6.50 -9.32 5.04
C ALA A 59 -6.35 -9.26 3.51
N LYS A 60 -7.01 -8.31 2.81
CA LYS A 60 -6.91 -8.15 1.36
C LYS A 60 -5.50 -7.78 0.90
N PHE A 61 -4.70 -7.14 1.75
CA PHE A 61 -3.37 -6.67 1.37
C PHE A 61 -2.37 -7.84 1.25
N SER A 62 -2.63 -8.97 1.92
CA SER A 62 -1.80 -10.17 1.82
C SER A 62 -1.66 -10.70 0.38
N PHE A 63 -2.70 -10.52 -0.45
CA PHE A 63 -2.71 -10.93 -1.87
C PHE A 63 -1.68 -10.18 -2.73
N TYR A 64 -1.17 -9.05 -2.24
CA TYR A 64 -0.18 -8.23 -2.92
C TYR A 64 1.27 -8.56 -2.55
N LYS A 65 1.51 -9.44 -1.56
CA LYS A 65 2.87 -9.89 -1.20
C LYS A 65 3.64 -10.46 -2.39
N LYS A 66 2.95 -11.25 -3.24
CA LYS A 66 3.53 -11.81 -4.47
C LYS A 66 3.92 -10.77 -5.53
N TYR A 67 3.44 -9.52 -5.40
CA TYR A 67 3.79 -8.41 -6.28
C TYR A 67 4.84 -7.47 -5.65
N GLY A 68 5.48 -7.89 -4.57
CA GLY A 68 6.57 -7.15 -3.91
C GLY A 68 6.13 -6.30 -2.71
N LEU A 69 4.89 -6.41 -2.26
CA LEU A 69 4.46 -5.72 -1.04
C LEU A 69 5.10 -6.34 0.20
N GLN A 70 5.80 -5.52 0.98
CA GLN A 70 6.25 -5.87 2.32
C GLN A 70 5.12 -5.51 3.31
N LEU A 71 4.49 -6.52 3.90
CA LEU A 71 3.35 -6.34 4.80
C LEU A 71 3.64 -6.96 6.16
N LEU A 72 3.59 -6.12 7.20
CA LEU A 72 3.51 -6.53 8.60
C LEU A 72 2.04 -6.49 9.01
N VAL A 73 1.51 -7.62 9.49
CA VAL A 73 0.11 -7.69 9.92
C VAL A 73 0.03 -7.15 11.35
N ASN A 74 -0.87 -6.19 11.58
CA ASN A 74 -1.21 -5.77 12.94
C ASN A 74 -2.23 -6.76 13.51
N GLU A 75 -1.73 -7.75 14.26
CA GLU A 75 -2.57 -8.68 15.02
C GLU A 75 -3.26 -7.88 16.14
N LYS A 76 -4.59 -7.94 16.19
CA LYS A 76 -5.39 -7.28 17.22
C LYS A 76 -5.41 -8.10 18.50
#